data_AF-A0AA88XMS2-F1
#
_entry.id   AF-A0AA88XMS2-F1
#
_cell.length_a   1.000
_cell.length_b   1.000
_cell.length_c   1.000
_cell.angle_alpha   90.00
_cell.angle_beta   90.00
_cell.angle_gamma   90.00
#
_symmetry.space_group_name_H-M   'P 1'
#
loop_
_entity.id
_entity.type
_entity.pdbx_description
1 polymer ?
#
loop_
_entity_poly.entity_id
_entity_poly.type
_entity_poly.pdbx_seq_one_letter_code
_entity_poly.pdbx_strand_id
1 'polypeptide(L)'
;MADYVQAEGLTNENPTNPTIKTELAQGATPKVMTSHIPKISTFSGDTTKQDTSYDLWRYEVDCLVKEKYSEAVIAQAIRRSLRGDAGKVAMRLGSDAKVNQILDKMESVYGTLERGETIMQEFYSETQHKTEDSMSWSCRLEEIYRKAKVKGVATKQEENEKLRSKYWNGLHQLLRDITGYKYDTIKDFDELRREIKLIEKEHNMKRTQTNMAVTSDTQEGNEFQELKGMIQQLSVKVTMLKKDNQRNDKGNQQHQQCQQPLQQRKP
;
A
#
# COMPACT_ATOMS: atom_id res chain seq x y z
N MET A 1 -68.30 41.56 -63.92
CA MET A 1 -69.61 42.03 -63.42
C MET A 1 -70.58 40.87 -63.58
N ALA A 2 -71.03 40.15 -62.55
CA ALA A 2 -71.22 40.49 -61.15
C ALA A 2 -70.91 39.28 -60.25
N ASP A 3 -70.41 39.56 -59.05
CA ASP A 3 -70.42 38.67 -57.89
C ASP A 3 -71.86 38.45 -57.39
N TYR A 4 -72.19 37.26 -56.88
CA TYR A 4 -72.94 37.13 -55.64
C TYR A 4 -72.84 35.72 -55.03
N VAL A 5 -72.74 35.72 -53.71
CA VAL A 5 -72.46 34.64 -52.75
C VAL A 5 -73.74 33.90 -52.35
N GLN A 6 -73.66 32.59 -52.06
CA GLN A 6 -74.50 31.99 -51.01
C GLN A 6 -73.91 30.69 -50.43
N ALA A 7 -73.74 30.70 -49.11
CA ALA A 7 -73.49 29.56 -48.25
C ALA A 7 -74.73 28.65 -48.17
N GLU A 8 -74.57 27.39 -47.76
CA GLU A 8 -75.28 26.74 -46.64
C GLU A 8 -74.65 25.36 -46.39
N GLY A 9 -74.26 25.11 -45.14
CA GLY A 9 -73.94 23.78 -44.63
C GLY A 9 -75.14 23.23 -43.88
N LEU A 10 -75.47 21.96 -44.11
CA LEU A 10 -76.42 21.20 -43.30
C LEU A 10 -75.99 19.73 -43.21
N THR A 11 -75.74 19.32 -41.96
CA THR A 11 -76.15 18.06 -41.31
C THR A 11 -75.94 16.72 -42.01
N ASN A 12 -75.26 15.79 -41.34
CA ASN A 12 -75.99 14.60 -40.91
C ASN A 12 -75.37 13.89 -39.70
N GLU A 13 -76.30 13.42 -38.89
CA GLU A 13 -76.17 12.82 -37.57
C GLU A 13 -75.64 11.37 -37.65
N ASN A 14 -75.07 10.93 -36.51
CA ASN A 14 -74.67 9.58 -36.07
C ASN A 14 -75.78 8.49 -36.27
N PRO A 15 -75.65 7.18 -35.92
CA PRO A 15 -74.59 6.48 -35.15
C PRO A 15 -74.24 5.03 -35.64
N THR A 16 -73.06 4.49 -35.27
CA THR A 16 -72.97 3.09 -34.77
C THR A 16 -71.61 2.81 -34.11
N ASN A 17 -71.65 2.52 -32.80
CA ASN A 17 -70.59 1.82 -32.06
C ASN A 17 -70.85 0.30 -32.19
N PRO A 18 -69.84 -0.57 -32.33
CA PRO A 18 -69.38 -1.30 -31.15
C PRO A 18 -67.86 -1.62 -31.09
N THR A 19 -67.26 -1.26 -29.96
CA THR A 19 -66.54 -2.12 -29.00
C THR A 19 -65.22 -2.85 -29.40
N ILE A 20 -64.27 -2.80 -28.43
CA ILE A 20 -63.08 -3.66 -28.13
C ILE A 20 -61.85 -3.41 -29.06
N LYS A 21 -60.62 -3.10 -28.60
CA LYS A 21 -59.81 -3.67 -27.49
C LYS A 21 -58.75 -2.70 -26.97
N THR A 22 -58.76 -2.54 -25.65
CA THR A 22 -57.61 -2.11 -24.84
C THR A 22 -56.60 -3.25 -24.81
N GLU A 23 -55.45 -3.06 -25.47
CA GLU A 23 -54.28 -3.92 -25.29
C GLU A 23 -53.26 -3.21 -24.40
N LEU A 24 -53.07 -3.80 -23.22
CA LEU A 24 -51.95 -3.51 -22.33
C LEU A 24 -50.65 -3.92 -23.04
N ALA A 25 -49.82 -2.94 -23.41
CA ALA A 25 -48.40 -3.17 -23.67
C ALA A 25 -47.60 -2.87 -22.41
N GLN A 26 -46.83 -3.88 -22.02
CA GLN A 26 -46.13 -4.03 -20.75
C GLN A 26 -44.99 -3.01 -20.55
N GLY A 27 -44.94 -2.43 -19.35
CA GLY A 27 -43.74 -2.42 -18.52
C GLY A 27 -42.46 -1.82 -19.13
N ALA A 28 -42.51 -0.61 -19.67
CA ALA A 28 -41.29 0.20 -19.75
C ALA A 28 -40.89 0.59 -18.33
N THR A 29 -39.88 -0.07 -17.77
CA THR A 29 -39.25 0.38 -16.52
C THR A 29 -38.84 1.84 -16.70
N PRO A 30 -39.24 2.77 -15.81
CA PRO A 30 -38.86 4.16 -15.96
C PRO A 30 -37.33 4.23 -15.90
N LYS A 31 -36.71 4.60 -17.04
CA LYS A 31 -35.32 5.04 -17.07
C LYS A 31 -35.28 6.26 -16.18
N VAL A 32 -34.70 6.14 -14.99
CA VAL A 32 -34.63 7.25 -14.04
C VAL A 32 -33.92 8.39 -14.76
N MET A 33 -34.67 9.42 -15.17
CA MET A 33 -34.13 10.65 -15.72
C MET A 33 -33.62 11.49 -14.55
N THR A 34 -32.55 11.02 -13.90
CA THR A 34 -31.81 11.89 -13.00
C THR A 34 -31.19 12.99 -13.87
N SER A 35 -31.68 14.23 -13.73
CA SER A 35 -31.04 15.42 -14.29
C SER A 35 -29.70 15.72 -13.63
N HIS A 36 -29.36 14.99 -12.57
CA HIS A 36 -28.12 15.10 -11.83
C HIS A 36 -26.98 14.40 -12.57
N ILE A 37 -25.95 15.16 -12.92
CA ILE A 37 -24.69 14.62 -13.45
C ILE A 37 -23.92 14.03 -12.27
N PRO A 38 -23.64 12.72 -12.26
CA PRO A 38 -22.88 12.09 -11.19
C PRO A 38 -21.52 12.72 -11.01
N LYS A 39 -21.12 12.93 -9.75
CA LYS A 39 -19.81 13.45 -9.41
C LYS A 39 -18.84 12.29 -9.26
N ILE A 40 -17.79 12.29 -10.06
CA ILE A 40 -16.63 11.40 -9.92
C ILE A 40 -15.39 12.23 -9.55
N SER A 41 -14.38 11.58 -9.02
CA SER A 41 -13.10 12.17 -8.63
C SER A 41 -12.44 12.89 -9.81
N THR A 42 -11.69 13.95 -9.51
CA THR A 42 -10.96 14.70 -10.54
C THR A 42 -9.67 13.97 -10.90
N PHE A 43 -9.30 14.00 -12.19
CA PHE A 43 -8.05 13.44 -12.70
C PHE A 43 -7.40 14.41 -13.69
N SER A 44 -6.13 14.78 -13.46
CA SER A 44 -5.40 15.71 -14.32
C SER A 44 -4.32 15.09 -15.20
N GLY A 45 -3.93 13.84 -14.92
CA GLY A 45 -2.80 13.19 -15.60
C GLY A 45 -1.43 13.58 -15.07
N ASP A 46 -1.36 14.29 -13.93
CA ASP A 46 -0.13 14.80 -13.34
C ASP A 46 0.03 14.27 -11.91
N THR A 47 1.06 13.47 -11.66
CA THR A 47 1.35 12.87 -10.34
C THR A 47 1.79 13.88 -9.29
N THR A 48 2.07 15.14 -9.66
CA THR A 48 2.45 16.20 -8.73
C THR A 48 1.26 16.94 -8.13
N LYS A 49 0.06 16.76 -8.69
CA LYS A 49 -1.16 17.40 -8.21
C LYS A 49 -1.88 16.49 -7.22
N GLN A 50 -2.57 17.09 -6.25
CA GLN A 50 -3.40 16.39 -5.26
C GLN A 50 -4.73 15.92 -5.88
N ASP A 51 -4.68 15.16 -6.98
CA ASP A 51 -5.85 14.53 -7.56
C ASP A 51 -5.70 13.01 -7.71
N THR A 52 -6.76 12.35 -8.15
CA THR A 52 -6.88 10.88 -8.09
C THR A 52 -6.02 10.21 -9.15
N SER A 53 -5.45 9.03 -8.87
CA SER A 53 -4.69 8.25 -9.86
C SER A 53 -5.57 7.78 -11.04
N TYR A 54 -4.94 7.51 -12.19
CA TYR A 54 -5.67 7.01 -13.37
C TYR A 54 -6.47 5.74 -13.06
N ASP A 55 -5.87 4.78 -12.36
CA ASP A 55 -6.52 3.51 -12.02
C ASP A 55 -7.77 3.68 -11.16
N LEU A 56 -7.71 4.55 -10.15
CA LEU A 56 -8.85 4.83 -9.27
C LEU A 56 -9.93 5.62 -10.01
N TRP A 57 -9.54 6.61 -10.82
CA TRP A 57 -10.48 7.35 -11.68
C TRP A 57 -11.18 6.42 -12.67
N ARG A 58 -10.42 5.53 -13.34
CA ARG A 58 -10.92 4.57 -14.32
C ARG A 58 -11.92 3.62 -13.70
N TYR A 59 -11.66 3.16 -12.47
CA TYR A 59 -12.57 2.32 -11.70
C TYR A 59 -13.89 3.03 -11.38
N GLU A 60 -13.86 4.29 -10.93
CA GLU A 60 -15.08 5.07 -10.70
C GLU A 60 -15.91 5.21 -11.98
N VAL A 61 -15.25 5.46 -13.12
CA VAL A 61 -15.93 5.52 -14.42
C VAL A 61 -16.51 4.17 -14.83
N ASP A 62 -15.83 3.04 -14.57
CA ASP A 62 -16.38 1.71 -14.82
C ASP A 62 -17.64 1.43 -13.98
N CYS A 63 -17.66 1.87 -12.72
CA CYS A 63 -18.87 1.82 -11.90
C CYS A 63 -19.99 2.65 -12.52
N LEU A 64 -19.70 3.90 -12.90
CA LEU A 64 -20.67 4.80 -13.53
C LEU A 64 -21.23 4.25 -14.85
N VAL A 65 -20.42 3.58 -15.66
CA VAL A 65 -20.86 2.98 -16.93
C VAL A 65 -21.81 1.79 -16.71
N LYS A 66 -21.67 1.07 -15.60
CA LYS A 66 -22.56 -0.05 -15.23
C LYS A 66 -23.90 0.43 -14.65
N GLU A 67 -23.97 1.68 -14.21
CA GLU A 67 -25.19 2.27 -13.71
C GLU A 67 -26.16 2.65 -14.84
N LYS A 68 -27.43 2.87 -14.51
CA LYS A 68 -28.51 3.11 -15.49
C LYS A 68 -28.54 4.55 -16.04
N TYR A 69 -27.41 5.24 -16.12
CA TYR A 69 -27.32 6.60 -16.69
C TYR A 69 -27.36 6.58 -18.21
N SER A 70 -27.73 7.70 -18.83
CA SER A 70 -27.61 7.86 -20.27
C SER A 70 -26.15 8.10 -20.66
N GLU A 71 -25.76 7.66 -21.87
CA GLU A 71 -24.40 7.85 -22.38
C GLU A 71 -23.99 9.34 -22.38
N ALA A 72 -24.93 10.25 -22.68
CA ALA A 72 -24.68 11.69 -22.63
C ALA A 72 -24.35 12.19 -21.21
N VAL A 73 -25.05 11.69 -20.18
CA VAL A 73 -24.79 12.05 -18.78
C VAL A 73 -23.42 11.50 -18.34
N ILE A 74 -23.10 10.27 -18.74
CA ILE A 74 -21.80 9.65 -18.44
C ILE A 74 -20.67 10.42 -19.12
N ALA A 75 -20.79 10.72 -20.42
CA ALA A 75 -19.81 11.50 -21.16
C ALA A 75 -19.59 12.89 -20.52
N GLN A 76 -20.67 13.52 -20.06
CA GLN A 76 -20.60 14.81 -19.37
C GLN A 76 -19.90 14.70 -18.01
N ALA A 77 -20.19 13.67 -17.22
CA ALA A 77 -19.51 13.41 -15.94
C ALA A 77 -18.00 13.19 -16.15
N ILE A 78 -17.63 12.36 -17.13
CA ILE A 78 -16.23 12.09 -17.52
C ILE A 78 -15.54 13.40 -17.89
N ARG A 79 -16.07 14.19 -18.84
CA ARG A 79 -15.44 15.46 -19.24
C ARG A 79 -15.30 16.44 -18.07
N ARG A 80 -16.28 16.49 -17.17
CA ARG A 80 -16.25 17.33 -15.97
C ARG A 80 -15.27 16.85 -14.91
N SER A 81 -14.79 15.61 -14.98
CA SER A 81 -13.79 15.07 -14.05
C SER A 81 -12.35 15.29 -14.54
N LEU A 82 -12.15 15.42 -15.85
CA LEU A 82 -10.83 15.60 -16.44
C LEU A 82 -10.35 17.05 -16.30
N ARG A 83 -9.12 17.24 -15.82
CA ARG A 83 -8.47 18.56 -15.66
C ARG A 83 -7.08 18.54 -16.28
N GLY A 84 -6.41 19.70 -16.27
CA GLY A 84 -5.02 19.80 -16.71
C GLY A 84 -4.78 19.17 -18.09
N ASP A 85 -3.80 18.30 -18.18
CA ASP A 85 -3.41 17.68 -19.45
C ASP A 85 -4.38 16.56 -19.87
N ALA A 86 -4.97 15.82 -18.92
CA ALA A 86 -6.03 14.85 -19.23
C ALA A 86 -7.26 15.54 -19.85
N GLY A 87 -7.64 16.72 -19.35
CA GLY A 87 -8.70 17.55 -19.94
C GLY A 87 -8.36 18.00 -21.36
N LYS A 88 -7.12 18.44 -21.61
CA LYS A 88 -6.66 18.82 -22.96
C LYS A 88 -6.66 17.61 -23.92
N VAL A 89 -6.30 16.43 -23.45
CA VAL A 89 -6.37 15.18 -24.25
C VAL A 89 -7.81 14.90 -24.67
N ALA A 90 -8.77 14.97 -23.75
CA ALA A 90 -10.18 14.77 -24.06
C ALA A 90 -10.74 15.84 -25.02
N MET A 91 -10.34 17.10 -24.85
CA MET A 91 -10.75 18.21 -25.71
C MET A 91 -10.39 17.96 -27.19
N ARG A 92 -9.23 17.36 -27.45
CA ARG A 92 -8.76 17.06 -28.83
C ARG A 92 -9.61 16.01 -29.55
N LEU A 93 -10.45 15.25 -28.85
CA LEU A 93 -11.37 14.29 -29.46
C LEU A 93 -12.65 14.96 -30.01
N GLY A 94 -12.92 16.21 -29.62
CA GLY A 94 -14.13 16.94 -30.01
C GLY A 94 -15.32 16.77 -29.04
N SER A 95 -16.33 17.63 -29.19
CA SER A 95 -17.53 17.64 -28.34
C SER A 95 -18.41 16.40 -28.48
N ASP A 96 -18.34 15.74 -29.63
CA ASP A 96 -19.20 14.61 -29.98
C ASP A 96 -18.55 13.25 -29.67
N ALA A 97 -17.35 13.27 -29.06
CA ALA A 97 -16.64 12.05 -28.69
C ALA A 97 -17.47 11.20 -27.72
N LYS A 98 -17.67 9.93 -28.09
CA LYS A 98 -18.39 8.93 -27.29
C LYS A 98 -17.60 8.52 -26.05
N VAL A 99 -18.27 7.92 -25.08
CA VAL A 99 -17.66 7.47 -23.82
C VAL A 99 -16.48 6.53 -24.08
N ASN A 100 -16.65 5.53 -24.96
CA ASN A 100 -15.59 4.59 -25.31
C ASN A 100 -14.38 5.28 -25.95
N GLN A 101 -14.58 6.23 -26.86
CA GLN A 101 -13.49 6.97 -27.51
C GLN A 101 -12.67 7.77 -26.49
N ILE A 102 -13.34 8.37 -25.50
CA ILE A 102 -12.65 9.08 -24.42
C ILE A 102 -11.85 8.08 -23.57
N LEU A 103 -12.46 6.96 -23.17
CA LEU A 103 -11.81 5.93 -22.36
C LEU A 103 -10.61 5.29 -23.07
N ASP A 104 -10.76 4.90 -24.33
CA ASP A 104 -9.68 4.33 -25.14
C ASP A 104 -8.51 5.31 -25.26
N LYS A 105 -8.82 6.61 -25.39
CA LYS A 105 -7.77 7.64 -25.44
C LYS A 105 -7.09 7.84 -24.09
N MET A 106 -7.82 7.82 -22.99
CA MET A 106 -7.21 7.92 -21.65
C MET A 106 -6.35 6.70 -21.36
N GLU A 107 -6.80 5.49 -21.71
CA GLU A 107 -6.03 4.26 -21.58
C GLU A 107 -4.75 4.31 -22.41
N SER A 108 -4.82 4.80 -23.65
CA SER A 108 -3.64 4.97 -24.51
C SER A 108 -2.58 5.94 -23.97
N VAL A 109 -2.97 6.91 -23.13
CA VAL A 109 -2.06 7.98 -22.65
C VAL A 109 -1.60 7.72 -21.22
N TYR A 110 -2.50 7.25 -20.35
CA TYR A 110 -2.30 7.14 -18.91
C TYR A 110 -2.42 5.71 -18.38
N GLY A 111 -2.86 4.76 -19.21
CA GLY A 111 -2.91 3.35 -18.85
C GLY A 111 -1.53 2.77 -18.59
N THR A 112 -1.50 1.66 -17.85
CA THR A 112 -0.25 0.96 -17.56
C THR A 112 0.38 0.43 -18.84
N LEU A 113 1.62 0.85 -19.13
CA LEU A 113 2.40 0.41 -20.31
C LEU A 113 3.02 -0.99 -20.14
N GLU A 114 2.99 -1.55 -18.92
CA GLU A 114 3.54 -2.86 -18.63
C GLU A 114 2.76 -3.97 -19.36
N ARG A 115 3.51 -4.94 -19.89
CA ARG A 115 2.95 -6.14 -20.52
C ARG A 115 2.44 -7.09 -19.44
N GLY A 116 1.38 -7.84 -19.75
CA GLY A 116 0.78 -8.78 -18.79
C GLY A 116 1.79 -9.82 -18.29
N GLU A 117 2.65 -10.33 -19.16
CA GLU A 117 3.69 -11.30 -18.82
C GLU A 117 4.71 -10.72 -17.83
N THR A 118 5.07 -9.44 -17.99
CA THR A 118 5.97 -8.74 -17.06
C THR A 118 5.33 -8.63 -15.68
N ILE A 119 4.05 -8.28 -15.60
CA ILE A 119 3.31 -8.19 -14.33
C ILE A 119 3.24 -9.56 -13.64
N MET A 120 2.98 -10.64 -14.39
CA MET A 120 2.97 -11.99 -13.80
C MET A 120 4.37 -12.46 -13.39
N GLN A 121 5.42 -12.07 -14.12
CA GLN A 121 6.80 -12.35 -13.70
C GLN A 121 7.15 -11.63 -12.40
N GLU A 122 6.74 -10.35 -12.26
CA GLU A 122 6.85 -9.60 -11.01
C GLU A 122 6.11 -10.33 -9.89
N PHE A 123 4.85 -10.70 -10.10
CA PHE A 123 4.03 -11.44 -9.12
C PHE A 123 4.76 -12.67 -8.56
N TYR A 124 5.42 -13.46 -9.41
CA TYR A 124 6.12 -14.67 -8.97
C TYR A 124 7.50 -14.41 -8.35
N SER A 125 8.17 -13.33 -8.71
CA SER A 125 9.51 -13.01 -8.19
C SER A 125 9.49 -12.17 -6.91
N GLU A 126 8.41 -11.45 -6.66
CA GLU A 126 8.29 -10.54 -5.52
C GLU A 126 8.27 -11.24 -4.16
N THR A 127 8.77 -10.58 -3.12
CA THR A 127 8.75 -11.07 -1.73
C THR A 127 8.54 -9.89 -0.78
N GLN A 128 8.19 -10.18 0.48
CA GLN A 128 8.07 -9.18 1.53
C GLN A 128 9.41 -8.45 1.69
N HIS A 129 9.39 -7.12 1.52
CA HIS A 129 10.61 -6.31 1.67
C HIS A 129 11.09 -6.27 3.12
N LYS A 130 12.37 -5.98 3.35
CA LYS A 130 13.01 -6.05 4.68
C LYS A 130 12.31 -5.24 5.78
N THR A 131 11.73 -4.11 5.43
CA THR A 131 11.06 -3.18 6.36
C THR A 131 9.54 -3.18 6.21
N GLU A 132 9.00 -4.04 5.35
CA GLU A 132 7.58 -4.12 5.05
C GLU A 132 6.93 -5.11 6.01
N ASP A 133 5.77 -4.75 6.58
CA ASP A 133 4.96 -5.65 7.40
C ASP A 133 4.13 -6.61 6.53
N SER A 134 3.57 -7.65 7.16
CA SER A 134 2.83 -8.67 6.41
C SER A 134 1.59 -8.09 5.70
N MET A 135 0.96 -7.06 6.27
CA MET A 135 -0.23 -6.43 5.68
C MET A 135 0.12 -5.66 4.40
N SER A 136 1.16 -4.85 4.46
CA SER A 136 1.66 -4.04 3.35
C SER A 136 2.11 -4.94 2.20
N TRP A 137 2.80 -6.04 2.51
CA TRP A 137 3.13 -7.08 1.54
C TRP A 137 1.88 -7.66 0.87
N SER A 138 0.85 -8.02 1.65
CA SER A 138 -0.40 -8.57 1.11
C SER A 138 -1.10 -7.60 0.15
N CYS A 139 -1.17 -6.31 0.50
CA CYS A 139 -1.80 -5.29 -0.33
C CYS A 139 -1.03 -5.06 -1.63
N ARG A 140 0.30 -5.02 -1.56
CA ARG A 140 1.15 -4.89 -2.76
C ARG A 140 0.99 -6.10 -3.68
N LEU A 141 0.92 -7.30 -3.12
CA LEU A 141 0.72 -8.53 -3.89
C LEU A 141 -0.65 -8.56 -4.59
N GLU A 142 -1.72 -8.16 -3.90
CA GLU A 142 -3.06 -8.02 -4.51
C GLU A 142 -3.07 -7.00 -5.65
N GLU A 143 -2.36 -5.90 -5.48
CA GLU A 143 -2.26 -4.85 -6.49
C GLU A 143 -1.58 -5.36 -7.77
N ILE A 144 -0.50 -6.12 -7.65
CA ILE A 144 0.16 -6.77 -8.80
C ILE A 144 -0.80 -7.75 -9.48
N TYR A 145 -1.52 -8.58 -8.72
CA TYR A 145 -2.48 -9.54 -9.28
C TYR A 145 -3.69 -8.84 -9.95
N ARG A 146 -4.15 -7.73 -9.37
CA ARG A 146 -5.20 -6.89 -9.95
C ARG A 146 -4.79 -6.35 -11.32
N LYS A 147 -3.57 -5.82 -11.44
CA LYS A 147 -3.02 -5.36 -12.73
C LYS A 147 -2.99 -6.49 -13.77
N ALA A 148 -2.57 -7.70 -13.35
CA ALA A 148 -2.57 -8.87 -14.22
C ALA A 148 -3.99 -9.25 -14.72
N LYS A 149 -5.01 -9.14 -13.87
CA LYS A 149 -6.42 -9.35 -14.25
C LYS A 149 -6.90 -8.32 -15.26
N VAL A 150 -6.55 -7.04 -15.09
CA VAL A 150 -6.90 -5.98 -16.04
C VAL A 150 -6.28 -6.24 -17.41
N LYS A 151 -5.06 -6.80 -17.47
CA LYS A 151 -4.40 -7.21 -18.72
C LYS A 151 -4.90 -8.55 -19.28
N GLY A 152 -5.82 -9.24 -18.59
CA GLY A 152 -6.39 -10.50 -19.05
C GLY A 152 -5.46 -11.72 -18.96
N VAL A 153 -4.33 -11.59 -18.26
CA VAL A 153 -3.36 -12.69 -18.07
C VAL A 153 -3.54 -13.43 -16.73
N ALA A 154 -4.48 -12.98 -15.91
CA ALA A 154 -4.86 -13.62 -14.65
C ALA A 154 -6.38 -13.69 -14.50
N THR A 155 -6.86 -14.66 -13.73
CA THR A 155 -8.29 -14.97 -13.60
C THR A 155 -8.77 -14.82 -12.15
N LYS A 156 -10.08 -14.60 -11.98
CA LYS A 156 -10.72 -14.53 -10.65
C LYS A 156 -10.75 -15.91 -9.97
N GLN A 157 -10.85 -16.97 -10.77
CA GLN A 157 -10.97 -18.35 -10.31
C GLN A 157 -9.72 -18.82 -9.56
N GLU A 158 -8.54 -18.42 -10.02
CA GLU A 158 -7.26 -18.81 -9.44
C GLU A 158 -6.73 -17.81 -8.41
N GLU A 159 -7.41 -16.68 -8.22
CA GLU A 159 -6.95 -15.54 -7.41
C GLU A 159 -6.65 -15.97 -5.98
N ASN A 160 -7.57 -16.68 -5.34
CA ASN A 160 -7.40 -17.13 -3.95
C ASN A 160 -6.14 -18.01 -3.78
N GLU A 161 -5.99 -19.03 -4.63
CA GLU A 161 -4.88 -19.98 -4.47
C GLU A 161 -3.53 -19.34 -4.82
N LYS A 162 -3.48 -18.54 -5.89
CA LYS A 162 -2.25 -17.84 -6.29
C LYS A 162 -1.83 -16.82 -5.24
N LEU A 163 -2.75 -16.00 -4.73
CA LEU A 163 -2.46 -15.02 -3.68
C LEU A 163 -2.04 -15.72 -2.38
N ARG A 164 -2.79 -16.73 -1.93
CA ARG A 164 -2.47 -17.48 -0.72
C ARG A 164 -1.07 -18.11 -0.77
N SER A 165 -0.80 -18.87 -1.83
CA SER A 165 0.50 -19.52 -2.03
C SER A 165 1.63 -18.49 -2.12
N LYS A 166 1.45 -17.44 -2.93
CA LYS A 166 2.52 -16.46 -3.14
C LYS A 166 2.75 -15.58 -1.91
N TYR A 167 1.68 -15.20 -1.21
CA TYR A 167 1.76 -14.43 0.02
C TYR A 167 2.61 -15.16 1.05
N TRP A 168 2.25 -16.39 1.40
CA TRP A 168 2.95 -17.16 2.42
C TRP A 168 4.40 -17.48 2.02
N ASN A 169 4.63 -17.93 0.78
CA ASN A 169 5.97 -18.19 0.27
C ASN A 169 6.83 -16.93 0.19
N GLY A 170 6.23 -15.75 0.03
CA GLY A 170 6.94 -14.48 -0.02
C GLY A 170 7.22 -13.83 1.34
N LEU A 171 6.66 -14.35 2.44
CA LEU A 171 6.89 -13.79 3.79
C LEU A 171 8.34 -13.92 4.23
N HIS A 172 8.73 -13.08 5.19
CA HIS A 172 9.99 -13.25 5.92
C HIS A 172 10.08 -14.62 6.59
N GLN A 173 11.28 -15.19 6.61
CA GLN A 173 11.54 -16.53 7.12
C GLN A 173 10.92 -16.76 8.51
N LEU A 174 11.14 -15.83 9.44
CA LEU A 174 10.63 -15.93 10.81
C LEU A 174 9.09 -16.07 10.86
N LEU A 175 8.37 -15.29 10.04
CA LEU A 175 6.92 -15.40 9.97
C LEU A 175 6.50 -16.72 9.33
N ARG A 176 7.19 -17.19 8.28
CA ARG A 176 6.89 -18.50 7.68
C ARG A 176 7.04 -19.64 8.69
N ASP A 177 8.12 -19.61 9.47
CA ASP A 177 8.43 -20.64 10.47
C ASP A 177 7.32 -20.75 11.53
N ILE A 178 6.84 -19.61 12.04
CA ILE A 178 5.81 -19.59 13.09
C ILE A 178 4.37 -19.70 12.55
N THR A 179 4.16 -19.61 11.24
CA THR A 179 2.82 -19.64 10.62
C THR A 179 2.59 -20.82 9.67
N GLY A 180 3.55 -21.73 9.50
CA GLY A 180 3.43 -22.86 8.56
C GLY A 180 2.16 -23.70 8.79
N TYR A 181 1.84 -24.02 10.05
CA TYR A 181 0.62 -24.76 10.38
C TYR A 181 -0.68 -24.01 9.99
N LYS A 182 -0.67 -22.67 9.97
CA LYS A 182 -1.81 -21.86 9.50
C LYS A 182 -1.95 -21.95 7.99
N TYR A 183 -0.85 -21.96 7.23
CA TYR A 183 -0.89 -22.11 5.78
C TYR A 183 -1.47 -23.46 5.33
N ASP A 184 -1.15 -24.53 6.08
CA ASP A 184 -1.66 -25.87 5.80
C ASP A 184 -3.16 -26.00 6.09
N THR A 185 -3.63 -25.38 7.17
CA THR A 185 -5.01 -25.48 7.63
C THR A 185 -5.97 -24.50 6.95
N ILE A 186 -5.51 -23.27 6.65
CA ILE A 186 -6.35 -22.21 6.10
C ILE A 186 -6.21 -22.17 4.58
N LYS A 187 -7.34 -22.28 3.88
CA LYS A 187 -7.41 -22.30 2.41
C LYS A 187 -7.88 -20.99 1.80
N ASP A 188 -8.48 -20.12 2.61
CA ASP A 188 -8.89 -18.78 2.20
C ASP A 188 -7.75 -17.78 2.41
N PHE A 189 -7.47 -16.95 1.41
CA PHE A 189 -6.40 -15.97 1.45
C PHE A 189 -6.64 -14.88 2.50
N ASP A 190 -7.87 -14.38 2.60
CA ASP A 190 -8.19 -13.29 3.53
C ASP A 190 -8.13 -13.76 4.98
N GLU A 191 -8.58 -14.98 5.25
CA GLU A 191 -8.44 -15.63 6.55
C GLU A 191 -6.98 -15.86 6.93
N LEU A 192 -6.17 -16.40 6.01
CA LEU A 192 -4.75 -16.62 6.27
C LEU A 192 -4.05 -15.29 6.59
N ARG A 193 -4.34 -14.26 5.81
CA ARG A 193 -3.79 -12.90 6.00
C ARG A 193 -4.11 -12.36 7.39
N ARG A 194 -5.36 -12.48 7.84
CA ARG A 194 -5.78 -12.03 9.19
C ARG A 194 -5.01 -12.74 10.29
N GLU A 195 -4.91 -14.07 10.21
CA GLU A 195 -4.22 -14.89 11.21
C GLU A 195 -2.73 -14.58 11.27
N ILE A 196 -2.06 -14.44 10.12
CA ILE A 196 -0.64 -14.09 10.07
C ILE A 196 -0.39 -12.70 10.65
N LYS A 197 -1.27 -11.73 10.38
CA LYS A 197 -1.18 -10.37 10.95
C LYS A 197 -1.32 -10.38 12.48
N LEU A 198 -2.19 -11.21 13.03
CA LEU A 198 -2.33 -11.38 14.48
C LEU A 198 -1.04 -11.95 15.09
N ILE A 199 -0.50 -13.01 14.49
CA ILE A 199 0.73 -13.66 14.94
C ILE A 199 1.94 -12.70 14.85
N GLU A 200 2.06 -11.93 13.77
CA GLU A 200 3.11 -10.91 13.60
C GLU A 200 3.03 -9.87 14.72
N LYS A 201 1.83 -9.38 15.03
CA LYS A 201 1.62 -8.41 16.12
C LYS A 201 2.01 -8.99 17.49
N GLU A 202 1.56 -10.20 17.80
CA GLU A 202 1.90 -10.87 19.07
C GLU A 202 3.41 -11.11 19.20
N HIS A 203 4.06 -11.53 18.12
CA HIS A 203 5.49 -11.78 18.09
C HIS A 203 6.29 -10.48 18.29
N ASN A 204 5.88 -9.39 17.65
CA ASN A 204 6.52 -8.08 17.81
C ASN A 204 6.33 -7.51 19.22
N MET A 205 5.16 -7.73 19.85
CA MET A 205 4.93 -7.37 21.25
C MET A 205 5.85 -8.14 22.21
N LYS A 206 5.97 -9.47 22.04
CA LYS A 206 6.87 -10.30 22.85
C LYS A 206 8.32 -9.87 22.70
N ARG A 207 8.77 -9.59 21.47
CA ARG A 207 10.13 -9.10 21.17
C ARG A 207 10.43 -7.75 21.82
N THR A 208 9.44 -6.85 21.85
CA THR A 208 9.59 -5.54 22.52
C THR A 208 9.69 -5.72 24.03
N GLN A 209 8.88 -6.59 24.63
CA GLN A 209 8.93 -6.89 26.07
C GLN A 209 10.25 -7.55 26.48
N THR A 210 10.77 -8.51 25.70
CA THR A 210 12.08 -9.11 25.99
C THR A 210 13.22 -8.12 25.83
N ASN A 211 13.20 -7.25 24.83
CA ASN A 211 14.20 -6.20 24.69
C ASN A 211 14.14 -5.18 25.85
N MET A 212 12.94 -4.85 26.34
CA MET A 212 12.78 -3.98 27.50
C MET A 212 13.24 -4.65 28.80
N ALA A 213 12.99 -5.95 28.98
CA ALA A 213 13.49 -6.71 30.13
C ALA A 213 15.03 -6.77 30.15
N VAL A 214 15.67 -6.94 29.00
CA VAL A 214 17.14 -6.86 28.86
C VAL A 214 17.67 -5.45 29.20
N THR A 215 16.92 -4.38 28.91
CA THR A 215 17.29 -3.04 29.37
C THR A 215 16.99 -2.78 30.86
N SER A 216 16.09 -3.53 31.49
CA SER A 216 15.86 -3.48 32.94
C SER A 216 17.00 -4.14 33.73
N ASP A 217 17.64 -5.17 33.17
CA ASP A 217 18.87 -5.77 33.71
C ASP A 217 20.11 -4.86 33.55
N THR A 218 19.96 -3.69 32.94
CA THR A 218 21.06 -2.71 32.83
C THR A 218 21.40 -2.05 34.17
N GLN A 219 20.60 -2.28 35.22
CA GLN A 219 20.97 -1.88 36.58
C GLN A 219 22.11 -2.75 37.13
N GLU A 220 22.12 -4.07 36.88
CA GLU A 220 23.26 -4.95 37.21
C GLU A 220 24.46 -4.73 36.25
N GLY A 221 24.19 -4.39 34.98
CA GLY A 221 25.24 -4.07 33.99
C GLY A 221 26.05 -2.82 34.34
N ASN A 222 25.40 -1.79 34.89
CA ASN A 222 26.07 -0.58 35.37
C ASN A 222 26.94 -0.86 36.60
N GLU A 223 26.45 -1.63 37.57
CA GLU A 223 27.23 -2.03 38.74
C GLU A 223 28.46 -2.88 38.35
N PHE A 224 28.32 -3.78 37.37
CA PHE A 224 29.45 -4.56 36.86
C PHE A 224 30.48 -3.71 36.11
N GLN A 225 30.05 -2.68 35.38
CA GLN A 225 30.95 -1.73 34.71
C GLN A 225 31.67 -0.82 35.70
N GLU A 226 30.99 -0.35 36.74
CA GLU A 226 31.61 0.39 37.85
C GLU A 226 32.61 -0.48 38.61
N LEU A 227 32.25 -1.74 38.92
CA LEU A 227 33.12 -2.70 39.59
C LEU A 227 34.37 -3.02 38.76
N LYS A 228 34.22 -3.16 37.43
CA LYS A 228 35.35 -3.35 36.51
C LYS A 228 36.27 -2.11 36.48
N GLY A 229 35.70 -0.91 36.51
CA GLY A 229 36.44 0.34 36.63
C GLY A 229 37.24 0.45 37.94
N MET A 230 36.62 0.07 39.06
CA MET A 230 37.27 0.04 40.37
C MET A 230 38.42 -0.99 40.42
N ILE A 231 38.24 -2.18 39.84
CA ILE A 231 39.29 -3.22 39.77
C ILE A 231 40.49 -2.75 38.93
N GLN A 232 40.25 -2.03 37.83
CA GLN A 232 41.34 -1.46 37.04
C GLN A 232 42.10 -0.37 37.79
N GLN A 233 41.41 0.53 38.50
CA GLN A 233 42.07 1.53 39.35
C GLN A 233 42.88 0.90 40.48
N LEU A 234 42.34 -0.13 41.12
CA LEU A 234 43.06 -0.89 42.15
C LEU A 234 44.30 -1.58 41.59
N SER A 235 44.21 -2.18 40.40
CA SER A 235 45.36 -2.80 39.72
C SER A 235 46.46 -1.77 39.43
N VAL A 236 46.09 -0.57 38.97
CA VAL A 236 47.05 0.52 38.76
C VAL A 236 47.70 0.95 40.07
N LYS A 237 46.91 1.17 41.13
CA LYS A 237 47.43 1.55 42.46
C LYS A 237 48.37 0.49 43.05
N VAL A 238 48.03 -0.79 42.94
CA VAL A 238 48.90 -1.90 43.39
C VAL A 238 50.21 -1.92 42.60
N THR A 239 50.17 -1.63 41.30
CA THR A 239 51.38 -1.58 40.47
C THR A 239 52.27 -0.38 40.83
N MET A 240 51.67 0.78 41.11
CA MET A 240 52.40 1.96 41.58
C MET A 240 53.01 1.74 42.97
N LEU A 241 52.26 1.19 43.92
CA LEU A 241 52.76 0.85 45.25
C LEU A 241 53.90 -0.16 45.18
N LYS A 242 53.82 -1.19 44.33
CA LYS A 242 54.93 -2.13 44.12
C LYS A 242 56.18 -1.43 43.55
N LYS A 243 56.00 -0.45 42.67
CA LYS A 243 57.10 0.32 42.07
C LYS A 243 57.75 1.28 43.08
N ASP A 244 56.97 1.87 43.97
CA ASP A 244 57.47 2.73 45.04
C ASP A 244 58.16 1.89 46.15
N ASN A 245 57.67 0.70 46.46
CA ASN A 245 58.34 -0.21 47.38
C ASN A 245 59.69 -0.70 46.81
N GLN A 246 59.77 -0.99 45.50
CA GLN A 246 61.05 -1.31 44.84
C GLN A 246 62.03 -0.12 44.76
N ARG A 247 61.54 1.11 44.74
CA ARG A 247 62.39 2.31 44.84
C ARG A 247 62.92 2.52 46.25
N ASN A 248 62.10 2.26 47.27
CA ASN A 248 62.52 2.32 48.67
C ASN A 248 63.52 1.21 49.03
N ASP A 249 63.37 -0.01 48.49
CA ASP A 249 64.36 -1.08 48.65
C ASP A 249 65.72 -0.76 47.99
N LYS A 250 65.70 -0.08 46.83
CA LYS A 250 66.92 0.37 46.16
C LYS A 250 67.59 1.57 46.84
N GLY A 251 66.82 2.44 47.48
CA GLY A 251 67.34 3.55 48.30
C GLY A 251 68.05 3.06 49.57
N ASN A 252 67.59 1.96 50.16
CA ASN A 252 68.19 1.40 51.38
C ASN A 252 69.51 0.65 51.12
N GLN A 253 69.79 0.21 49.89
CA GLN A 253 71.08 -0.40 49.52
C GLN A 253 72.17 0.63 49.22
N GLN A 254 71.84 1.87 48.81
CA GLN A 254 72.83 2.93 48.57
C GLN A 254 73.31 3.63 49.85
N HIS A 255 72.56 3.58 50.96
CA HIS A 255 73.02 4.13 52.24
C HIS A 255 73.96 3.19 53.02
N GLN A 256 74.11 1.92 52.61
CA GLN A 256 75.05 0.97 53.21
C GLN A 256 76.42 0.89 52.51
N GLN A 257 76.61 1.57 51.37
CA GLN A 257 77.87 1.58 50.61
C GLN A 257 78.73 2.84 50.78
N CYS A 258 78.31 3.83 51.56
CA CYS A 258 79.09 5.05 51.87
C CYS A 258 79.73 5.08 53.28
N GLN A 259 79.69 3.98 54.03
CA GLN A 259 80.44 3.85 55.28
C GLN A 259 81.36 2.62 55.22
N GLN A 260 82.54 2.79 54.63
CA GLN A 260 83.71 2.01 55.03
C GLN A 260 84.89 2.95 55.34
N PRO A 261 85.68 2.68 56.40
CA PRO A 261 86.59 3.65 56.98
C PRO A 261 87.96 3.69 56.28
N LEU A 262 88.46 4.92 56.08
CA LEU A 262 89.86 5.24 55.80
C LEU A 262 90.72 4.96 57.03
N GLN A 263 91.34 3.78 57.12
CA GLN A 263 92.43 3.42 58.05
C GLN A 263 93.18 2.23 57.39
N GLN A 264 94.50 2.17 57.18
CA GLN A 264 95.64 2.85 57.79
C GLN A 264 96.80 2.95 56.79
N ARG A 265 97.62 3.98 56.99
CA ARG A 265 98.91 4.23 56.34
C ARG A 265 99.98 4.15 57.44
N LYS A 266 101.16 3.66 57.06
CA LYS A 266 102.48 3.66 57.75
C LYS A 266 102.81 2.38 58.55
N PRO A 267 104.11 2.12 58.75
CA PRO A 267 105.21 2.11 57.79
C PRO A 267 105.80 0.71 57.61
#